data_AF-A0A2A9CVK3-F1
#
_entry.id   AF-A0A2A9CVK3-F1
#
_cell.length_a   1.000
_cell.length_b   1.000
_cell.length_c   1.000
_cell.angle_alpha   90.00
_cell.angle_beta   90.00
_cell.angle_gamma   90.00
#
_symmetry.space_group_name_H-M   'P 1'
#
loop_
_entity.id
_entity.type
_entity.pdbx_description
1 polymer ?
#
loop_
_entity_poly.entity_id
_entity_poly.type
_entity_poly.pdbx_seq_one_letter_code
_entity_poly.pdbx_strand_id
1 'polypeptide(L)'
;MLQQTTLARKISDGLYGRLEFDFACNLGHAFSEAYLHGVLMQILASNSNAQDEAIRPSHAVPVLQRRGVAGSGRKREVDFAITSRANETIPLVCIEAKWAGSTHASEENILLDLCRLALVRQAHPEATCLFVLAGGKSAMAKRLSTGVLAPHGGRRPKQLLQSAYDGNQNTYFIRSTVGAASVLDASLRAKVAEKLPEMPTRIVTRLHKPSYVDPPNWGVLAWSVFV
;
A
#
# COMPACT_ATOMS: atom_id res chain seq x y z
N MET A 1 -12.06 17.63 21.58
CA MET A 1 -10.76 16.94 21.56
C MET A 1 -10.50 16.53 20.11
N LEU A 2 -9.68 17.27 19.37
CA LEU A 2 -9.35 16.94 17.97
C LEU A 2 -8.63 15.59 17.97
N GLN A 3 -9.22 14.56 17.35
CA GLN A 3 -8.49 13.30 17.12
C GLN A 3 -7.25 13.63 16.29
N GLN A 4 -6.06 13.27 16.79
CA GLN A 4 -4.85 13.36 15.97
C GLN A 4 -5.06 12.53 14.70
N THR A 5 -5.05 13.20 13.56
CA THR A 5 -5.26 12.58 12.25
C THR A 5 -4.08 11.67 11.92
N THR A 6 -4.35 10.38 11.68
CA THR A 6 -3.29 9.41 11.30
C THR A 6 -2.67 9.80 9.97
N LEU A 7 -1.40 9.41 9.73
CA LEU A 7 -0.74 9.66 8.44
C LEU A 7 -1.52 9.07 7.26
N ALA A 8 -2.11 7.88 7.43
CA ALA A 8 -2.95 7.27 6.40
C ALA A 8 -4.16 8.16 6.02
N ARG A 9 -4.82 8.77 7.02
CA ARG A 9 -5.92 9.70 6.78
C ARG A 9 -5.43 10.98 6.10
N LYS A 10 -4.32 11.56 6.57
CA LYS A 10 -3.70 12.75 5.94
C LYS A 10 -3.32 12.48 4.48
N ILE A 11 -2.81 11.30 4.16
CA ILE A 11 -2.55 10.85 2.79
C ILE A 11 -3.85 10.77 2.00
N SER A 12 -4.87 10.08 2.51
CA SER A 12 -6.15 9.95 1.79
C SER A 12 -6.79 11.31 1.51
N ASP A 13 -6.90 12.18 2.52
CA ASP A 13 -7.49 13.52 2.40
C ASP A 13 -6.66 14.43 1.50
N GLY A 14 -5.35 14.48 1.73
CA GLY A 14 -4.43 15.36 1.01
C GLY A 14 -4.31 15.00 -0.47
N LEU A 15 -4.17 13.71 -0.79
CA LEU A 15 -4.15 13.25 -2.18
C LEU A 15 -5.47 13.54 -2.89
N TYR A 16 -6.59 13.26 -2.24
CA TYR A 16 -7.90 13.51 -2.81
C TYR A 16 -8.11 15.01 -3.08
N GLY A 17 -7.86 15.87 -2.09
CA GLY A 17 -7.99 17.31 -2.26
C GLY A 17 -7.08 17.87 -3.35
N ARG A 18 -5.86 17.33 -3.46
CA ARG A 18 -4.91 17.73 -4.51
C ARG A 18 -5.36 17.29 -5.91
N LEU A 19 -5.90 16.08 -6.06
CA LEU A 19 -6.45 15.60 -7.33
C LEU A 19 -7.65 16.45 -7.78
N GLU A 20 -8.55 16.82 -6.88
CA GLU A 20 -9.68 17.69 -7.23
C GLU A 20 -9.24 19.09 -7.62
N PHE A 21 -8.32 19.69 -6.85
CA PHE A 21 -7.78 21.01 -7.16
C PHE A 21 -7.10 21.04 -8.53
N ASP A 22 -6.15 20.13 -8.77
CA ASP A 22 -5.42 20.10 -10.04
C ASP A 22 -6.34 19.72 -11.21
N PHE A 23 -7.39 18.91 -10.99
CA PHE A 23 -8.41 18.64 -12.01
C PHE A 23 -9.24 19.88 -12.35
N ALA A 24 -9.67 20.66 -11.35
CA ALA A 24 -10.37 21.93 -11.56
C ALA A 24 -9.48 22.95 -12.32
N CYS A 25 -8.17 22.82 -12.22
CA CYS A 25 -7.18 23.57 -13.01
C CYS A 25 -6.89 22.96 -14.39
N ASN A 26 -7.69 21.99 -14.86
CA ASN A 26 -7.53 21.28 -16.14
C ASN A 26 -6.23 20.46 -16.27
N LEU A 27 -5.63 20.03 -15.15
CA LEU A 27 -4.40 19.22 -15.13
C LEU A 27 -4.63 17.71 -15.01
N GLY A 28 -5.87 17.24 -15.18
CA GLY A 28 -6.22 15.82 -15.02
C GLY A 28 -5.45 14.86 -15.95
N HIS A 29 -4.97 15.36 -17.09
CA HIS A 29 -4.17 14.59 -18.04
C HIS A 29 -2.76 14.25 -17.51
N ALA A 30 -2.27 14.96 -16.49
CA ALA A 30 -0.98 14.69 -15.85
C ALA A 30 -1.03 13.59 -14.79
N PHE A 31 -2.23 13.13 -14.42
CA PHE A 31 -2.42 12.18 -13.33
C PHE A 31 -1.85 10.79 -13.68
N SER A 32 -0.93 10.35 -12.85
CA SER A 32 -0.13 9.14 -13.03
C SER A 32 0.46 8.68 -11.69
N GLU A 33 1.18 7.56 -11.71
CA GLU A 33 1.93 7.10 -10.52
C GLU A 33 3.01 8.10 -10.11
N ALA A 34 3.71 8.72 -11.07
CA ALA A 34 4.71 9.75 -10.80
C ALA A 34 4.10 11.01 -10.16
N TYR A 35 2.92 11.43 -10.63
CA TYR A 35 2.17 12.52 -10.02
C TYR A 35 1.80 12.18 -8.57
N LEU A 36 1.26 10.97 -8.32
CA LEU A 36 0.93 10.48 -6.99
C LEU A 36 2.15 10.51 -6.05
N HIS A 37 3.31 10.10 -6.54
CA HIS A 37 4.59 10.13 -5.80
C HIS A 37 5.00 11.56 -5.40
N GLY A 38 4.83 12.53 -6.30
CA GLY A 38 5.13 13.93 -6.02
C GLY A 38 4.26 14.51 -4.89
N VAL A 39 2.95 14.22 -4.90
CA VAL A 39 2.04 14.68 -3.84
C VAL A 39 2.31 13.95 -2.52
N LEU A 40 2.56 12.62 -2.55
CA LEU A 40 2.95 11.86 -1.37
C LEU A 40 4.20 12.45 -0.71
N MET A 41 5.23 12.80 -1.48
CA MET A 41 6.45 13.42 -0.95
C MET A 41 6.14 14.71 -0.16
N GLN A 42 5.23 15.57 -0.66
CA GLN A 42 4.83 16.79 0.05
C GLN A 42 4.09 16.48 1.35
N ILE A 43 3.19 15.50 1.33
CA ILE A 43 2.46 15.06 2.53
C ILE A 43 3.43 14.47 3.55
N LEU A 44 4.40 13.64 3.13
CA LEU A 44 5.39 13.09 4.04
C LEU A 44 6.29 14.17 4.63
N ALA A 45 6.80 15.10 3.81
CA ALA A 45 7.67 16.19 4.26
C ALA A 45 7.00 17.08 5.31
N SER A 46 5.70 17.36 5.16
CA SER A 46 4.91 18.14 6.12
C SER A 46 4.54 17.39 7.39
N ASN A 47 4.78 16.08 7.45
CA ASN A 47 4.41 15.21 8.57
C ASN A 47 5.60 14.47 9.18
N SER A 48 6.82 14.82 8.78
CA SER A 48 8.07 14.28 9.31
C SER A 48 8.86 15.36 10.04
N ASN A 49 9.60 14.97 11.07
CA ASN A 49 10.58 15.87 11.69
C ASN A 49 11.92 15.77 10.95
N ALA A 50 12.22 16.76 10.10
CA ALA A 50 13.43 16.74 9.27
C ALA A 50 14.76 16.65 10.05
N GLN A 51 14.78 17.00 11.34
CA GLN A 51 15.97 16.91 12.20
C GLN A 51 16.27 15.48 12.64
N ASP A 52 15.24 14.65 12.84
CA ASP A 52 15.36 13.30 13.39
C ASP A 52 15.06 12.22 12.35
N GLU A 53 14.37 12.59 11.27
CA GLU A 53 13.84 11.69 10.27
C GLU A 53 14.33 12.06 8.86
N ALA A 54 14.47 11.03 8.02
CA ALA A 54 14.82 11.19 6.62
C ALA A 54 13.78 10.47 5.75
N ILE A 55 13.23 11.20 4.77
CA ILE A 55 12.37 10.62 3.74
C ILE A 55 13.26 10.03 2.64
N ARG A 56 13.04 8.76 2.32
CA ARG A 56 13.82 7.97 1.37
C ARG A 56 12.90 7.46 0.27
N PRO A 57 12.87 8.10 -0.91
CA PRO A 57 12.22 7.51 -2.08
C PRO A 57 13.00 6.27 -2.54
N SER A 58 12.31 5.28 -3.09
CA SER A 58 12.91 4.03 -3.61
C SER A 58 13.85 3.36 -2.60
N HIS A 59 13.38 3.18 -1.36
CA HIS A 59 14.23 2.74 -0.26
C HIS A 59 14.39 1.21 -0.23
N ALA A 60 15.62 0.74 -0.32
CA ALA A 60 15.96 -0.68 -0.26
C ALA A 60 15.95 -1.20 1.19
N VAL A 61 14.78 -1.62 1.69
CA VAL A 61 14.65 -2.14 3.07
C VAL A 61 15.41 -3.47 3.22
N PRO A 62 16.27 -3.64 4.24
CA PRO A 62 17.11 -4.84 4.38
C PRO A 62 16.33 -6.17 4.40
N VAL A 63 15.19 -6.24 5.07
CA VAL A 63 14.37 -7.47 5.17
C VAL A 63 13.86 -7.95 3.81
N LEU A 64 13.72 -7.06 2.82
CA LEU A 64 13.24 -7.41 1.48
C LEU A 64 14.33 -8.02 0.58
N GLN A 65 15.60 -7.94 0.99
CA GLN A 65 16.71 -8.45 0.19
C GLN A 65 16.82 -9.98 0.35
N ARG A 66 17.11 -10.71 -0.75
CA ARG A 66 17.31 -12.16 -0.67
C ARG A 66 18.61 -12.46 0.07
N ARG A 67 18.55 -13.33 1.08
CA ARG A 67 19.75 -13.83 1.77
C ARG A 67 20.59 -14.67 0.80
N GLY A 68 21.91 -14.49 0.81
CA GLY A 68 22.85 -15.35 0.06
C GLY A 68 22.98 -15.08 -1.44
N VAL A 69 22.18 -14.19 -2.03
CA VAL A 69 22.38 -13.71 -3.41
C VAL A 69 23.09 -12.36 -3.34
N ALA A 70 24.39 -12.39 -3.05
CA ALA A 70 25.20 -11.17 -3.00
C ALA A 70 25.34 -10.60 -4.43
N GLY A 71 24.90 -9.36 -4.64
CA GLY A 71 25.33 -8.52 -5.76
C GLY A 71 24.70 -8.76 -7.13
N SER A 72 23.66 -9.58 -7.28
CA SER A 72 22.98 -9.78 -8.58
C SER A 72 21.54 -9.28 -8.57
N GLY A 73 21.25 -8.29 -9.41
CA GLY A 73 19.90 -7.75 -9.66
C GLY A 73 19.59 -6.40 -9.00
N ARG A 74 18.48 -5.79 -9.43
CA ARG A 74 17.96 -4.55 -8.83
C ARG A 74 17.54 -4.82 -7.38
N LYS A 75 17.93 -3.91 -6.47
CA LYS A 75 17.49 -3.96 -5.07
C LYS A 75 15.96 -3.91 -5.00
N ARG A 76 15.38 -4.63 -4.03
CA ARG A 76 13.94 -4.53 -3.77
C ARG A 76 13.67 -3.31 -2.93
N GLU A 77 12.86 -2.40 -3.45
CA GLU A 77 12.67 -1.04 -2.92
C GLU A 77 11.20 -0.81 -2.65
N VAL A 78 10.87 -0.22 -1.50
CA VAL A 78 9.55 0.40 -1.29
C VAL A 78 9.53 1.78 -1.95
N ASP A 79 8.36 2.24 -2.42
CA ASP A 79 8.25 3.54 -3.08
C ASP A 79 8.73 4.68 -2.16
N PHE A 80 8.36 4.62 -0.88
CA PHE A 80 8.85 5.55 0.14
C PHE A 80 9.13 4.87 1.48
N ALA A 81 10.16 5.34 2.18
CA ALA A 81 10.35 5.10 3.60
C ALA A 81 10.60 6.41 4.35
N ILE A 82 10.15 6.48 5.60
CA ILE A 82 10.67 7.44 6.58
C ILE A 82 11.55 6.63 7.52
N THR A 83 12.81 7.02 7.67
CA THR A 83 13.78 6.35 8.55
C THR A 83 14.27 7.31 9.62
N SER A 84 14.70 6.78 10.76
CA SER A 84 15.41 7.60 11.74
C SER A 84 16.79 7.97 11.19
N ARG A 85 17.22 9.22 11.37
CA ARG A 85 18.60 9.65 11.06
C ARG A 85 19.63 9.02 11.98
N ALA A 86 19.24 8.62 13.20
CA ALA A 86 20.10 7.90 14.11
C ALA A 86 20.37 6.45 13.63
N ASN A 87 19.41 5.86 12.90
CA ASN A 87 19.57 4.55 12.29
C ASN A 87 18.73 4.40 11.03
N GLU A 88 19.35 4.62 9.87
CA GLU A 88 18.66 4.61 8.57
C GLU A 88 18.15 3.21 8.15
N THR A 89 18.56 2.15 8.85
CA THR A 89 18.13 0.78 8.54
C THR A 89 16.78 0.42 9.16
N ILE A 90 16.30 1.22 10.11
CA ILE A 90 15.03 1.00 10.80
C ILE A 90 13.98 1.93 10.19
N PRO A 91 13.03 1.41 9.39
CA PRO A 91 11.94 2.22 8.89
C PRO A 91 10.95 2.54 10.01
N LEU A 92 10.56 3.82 10.09
CA LEU A 92 9.43 4.31 10.89
C LEU A 92 8.14 4.23 10.08
N VAL A 93 8.21 4.52 8.78
CA VAL A 93 7.10 4.41 7.83
C VAL A 93 7.59 3.77 6.55
N CYS A 94 6.80 2.88 5.94
CA CYS A 94 7.00 2.39 4.58
C CYS A 94 5.71 2.50 3.78
N ILE A 95 5.81 2.95 2.53
CA ILE A 95 4.68 3.19 1.65
C ILE A 95 4.93 2.58 0.28
N GLU A 96 3.92 1.88 -0.23
CA GLU A 96 3.79 1.49 -1.64
C GLU A 96 2.58 2.22 -2.22
N ALA A 97 2.71 2.73 -3.44
CA ALA A 97 1.69 3.52 -4.10
C ALA A 97 1.45 3.04 -5.54
N LYS A 98 0.19 3.00 -5.94
CA LYS A 98 -0.21 2.58 -7.29
C LYS A 98 -1.28 3.49 -7.86
N TRP A 99 -1.14 3.79 -9.15
CA TRP A 99 -2.21 4.43 -9.93
C TRP A 99 -3.07 3.37 -10.61
N ALA A 100 -4.36 3.27 -10.27
CA ALA A 100 -5.24 2.18 -10.72
C ALA A 100 -5.39 2.07 -12.25
N GLY A 101 -5.25 3.20 -12.96
CA GLY A 101 -5.26 3.26 -14.43
C GLY A 101 -3.98 2.74 -15.08
N SER A 102 -2.91 2.50 -14.31
CA SER A 102 -1.63 2.00 -14.79
C SER A 102 -1.67 0.50 -15.10
N THR A 103 -0.84 0.05 -16.05
CA THR A 103 -0.56 -1.37 -16.28
C THR A 103 0.21 -1.99 -15.12
N HIS A 104 0.96 -1.17 -14.36
CA HIS A 104 1.71 -1.61 -13.18
C HIS A 104 0.82 -1.88 -11.96
N ALA A 105 -0.44 -1.42 -11.95
CA ALA A 105 -1.43 -1.71 -10.90
C ALA A 105 -2.16 -3.04 -11.15
N SER A 106 -1.44 -4.08 -11.56
CA SER A 106 -1.99 -5.44 -11.70
C SER A 106 -2.23 -6.07 -10.33
N GLU A 107 -3.12 -7.06 -10.27
CA GLU A 107 -3.42 -7.77 -9.03
C GLU A 107 -2.20 -8.49 -8.44
N GLU A 108 -1.31 -9.01 -9.30
CA GLU A 108 -0.05 -9.64 -8.90
C GLU A 108 0.90 -8.62 -8.26
N ASN A 109 1.03 -7.43 -8.86
CA ASN A 109 1.89 -6.37 -8.32
C ASN A 109 1.33 -5.83 -7.01
N ILE A 110 0.03 -5.57 -6.92
CA ILE A 110 -0.61 -5.11 -5.68
C ILE A 110 -0.43 -6.16 -4.57
N LEU A 111 -0.61 -7.44 -4.86
CA LEU A 111 -0.36 -8.51 -3.89
C LEU A 111 1.12 -8.55 -3.47
N LEU A 112 2.05 -8.41 -4.42
CA LEU A 112 3.48 -8.34 -4.12
C LEU A 112 3.79 -7.17 -3.20
N ASP A 113 3.28 -5.97 -3.46
CA ASP A 113 3.48 -4.76 -2.67
C ASP A 113 2.97 -4.96 -1.23
N LEU A 114 1.77 -5.53 -1.07
CA LEU A 114 1.22 -5.84 0.24
C LEU A 114 2.03 -6.91 0.98
N CYS A 115 2.55 -7.93 0.28
CA CYS A 115 3.44 -8.91 0.88
C CYS A 115 4.76 -8.25 1.33
N ARG A 116 5.34 -7.35 0.52
CA ARG A 116 6.55 -6.60 0.88
C ARG A 116 6.31 -5.78 2.15
N LEU A 117 5.22 -5.02 2.22
CA LEU A 117 4.85 -4.26 3.41
C LEU A 117 4.60 -5.14 4.64
N ALA A 118 3.97 -6.30 4.47
CA ALA A 118 3.78 -7.27 5.54
C ALA A 118 5.12 -7.80 6.10
N LEU A 119 6.09 -8.12 5.25
CA LEU A 119 7.43 -8.54 5.68
C LEU A 119 8.17 -7.43 6.42
N VAL A 120 8.06 -6.18 5.94
CA VAL A 120 8.61 -5.01 6.66
C VAL A 120 7.99 -4.90 8.04
N ARG A 121 6.66 -4.98 8.15
CA ARG A 121 5.97 -4.90 9.44
C ARG A 121 6.32 -6.06 10.38
N GLN A 122 6.52 -7.26 9.85
CA GLN A 122 6.93 -8.43 10.63
C GLN A 122 8.33 -8.26 11.22
N ALA A 123 9.29 -7.71 10.46
CA ALA A 123 10.64 -7.44 10.94
C ALA A 123 10.74 -6.18 11.80
N HIS A 124 9.85 -5.21 11.59
CA HIS A 124 9.80 -3.93 12.32
C HIS A 124 8.38 -3.69 12.85
N PRO A 125 8.01 -4.29 14.01
CA PRO A 125 6.67 -4.20 14.58
C PRO A 125 6.22 -2.81 15.02
N GLU A 126 7.06 -1.79 14.94
CA GLU A 126 6.70 -0.39 15.19
C GLU A 126 6.53 0.41 13.89
N ALA A 127 6.99 -0.11 12.75
CA ALA A 127 6.92 0.58 11.46
C ALA A 127 5.48 0.69 10.97
N THR A 128 5.05 1.91 10.59
CA THR A 128 3.77 2.12 9.92
C THR A 128 3.90 1.74 8.44
N CYS A 129 3.22 0.67 8.02
CA CYS A 129 3.24 0.23 6.63
C CYS A 129 1.92 0.60 5.94
N LEU A 130 1.99 1.33 4.82
CA LEU A 130 0.82 1.84 4.09
C LEU A 130 0.85 1.40 2.63
N PHE A 131 -0.28 0.89 2.14
CA PHE A 131 -0.52 0.73 0.71
C PHE A 131 -1.51 1.80 0.24
N VAL A 132 -1.19 2.52 -0.84
CA VAL A 132 -2.00 3.61 -1.39
C VAL A 132 -2.43 3.26 -2.80
N LEU A 133 -3.73 3.25 -3.07
CA LEU A 133 -4.30 3.12 -4.41
C LEU A 133 -5.12 4.36 -4.73
N ALA A 134 -4.77 5.04 -5.81
CA ALA A 134 -5.51 6.19 -6.31
C ALA A 134 -5.78 6.03 -7.82
N GLY A 135 -6.82 6.70 -8.31
CA GLY A 135 -7.16 6.65 -9.73
C GLY A 135 -8.54 7.18 -10.04
N GLY A 136 -8.89 7.21 -11.33
CA GLY A 136 -10.29 7.39 -11.74
C GLY A 136 -11.17 6.28 -11.17
N LYS A 137 -12.39 6.62 -10.73
CA LYS A 137 -13.31 5.68 -10.06
C LYS A 137 -13.53 4.38 -10.84
N SER A 138 -13.71 4.46 -12.15
CA SER A 138 -13.93 3.29 -13.01
C SER A 138 -12.72 2.36 -13.03
N ALA A 139 -11.51 2.91 -13.11
CA ALA A 139 -10.28 2.14 -13.02
C ALA A 139 -10.12 1.48 -11.65
N MET A 140 -10.40 2.20 -10.56
CA MET A 140 -10.35 1.63 -9.21
C MET A 140 -11.37 0.51 -9.01
N ALA A 141 -12.63 0.72 -9.42
CA ALA A 141 -13.67 -0.29 -9.35
C ALA A 141 -13.26 -1.55 -10.12
N LYS A 142 -12.76 -1.38 -11.35
CA LYS A 142 -12.24 -2.48 -12.17
C LYS A 142 -11.11 -3.24 -11.48
N ARG A 143 -10.15 -2.55 -10.85
CA ARG A 143 -9.02 -3.21 -10.16
C ARG A 143 -9.48 -3.98 -8.93
N LEU A 144 -10.40 -3.43 -8.15
CA LEU A 144 -10.89 -4.04 -6.92
C LEU A 144 -11.95 -5.13 -7.17
N SER A 145 -12.37 -5.34 -8.42
CA SER A 145 -13.36 -6.36 -8.80
C SER A 145 -12.75 -7.54 -9.57
N THR A 146 -11.42 -7.67 -9.64
CA THR A 146 -10.75 -8.73 -10.43
C THR A 146 -9.80 -9.59 -9.60
N GLY A 147 -9.73 -10.88 -9.95
CA GLY A 147 -8.84 -11.89 -9.37
C GLY A 147 -8.73 -11.77 -7.86
N VAL A 148 -7.52 -11.85 -7.29
CA VAL A 148 -7.30 -11.88 -5.82
C VAL A 148 -7.83 -10.65 -5.07
N LEU A 149 -8.06 -9.54 -5.77
CA LEU A 149 -8.59 -8.30 -5.18
C LEU A 149 -10.12 -8.33 -5.08
N ALA A 150 -10.80 -9.15 -5.88
CA ALA A 150 -12.23 -9.26 -5.87
C ALA A 150 -12.76 -9.84 -4.53
N PRO A 151 -14.00 -9.51 -4.15
CA PRO A 151 -14.72 -10.23 -3.10
C PRO A 151 -14.94 -11.71 -3.49
N HIS A 152 -14.53 -12.65 -2.65
CA HIS A 152 -14.81 -14.09 -2.83
C HIS A 152 -15.52 -14.71 -1.62
N GLY A 153 -16.36 -15.70 -1.88
CA GLY A 153 -17.10 -16.43 -0.84
C GLY A 153 -18.50 -15.87 -0.57
N GLY A 154 -19.18 -16.44 0.42
CA GLY A 154 -20.60 -16.16 0.72
C GLY A 154 -20.84 -14.88 1.53
N ARG A 155 -21.68 -14.98 2.57
CA ARG A 155 -22.27 -13.85 3.31
C ARG A 155 -21.29 -12.81 3.88
N ARG A 156 -20.01 -13.15 4.07
CA ARG A 156 -18.92 -12.23 4.38
C ARG A 156 -17.78 -12.49 3.39
N PRO A 157 -17.73 -11.75 2.26
CA PRO A 157 -16.75 -12.03 1.24
C PRO A 157 -15.35 -11.71 1.77
N LYS A 158 -14.42 -12.65 1.55
CA LYS A 158 -13.01 -12.47 1.81
C LYS A 158 -12.39 -11.80 0.59
N GLN A 159 -11.63 -10.74 0.82
CA GLN A 159 -10.89 -10.02 -0.22
C GLN A 159 -9.57 -9.56 0.35
N LEU A 160 -8.55 -9.40 -0.49
CA LEU A 160 -7.24 -8.93 -0.03
C LEU A 160 -7.32 -7.50 0.53
N LEU A 161 -8.04 -6.62 -0.19
CA LEU A 161 -8.24 -5.22 0.17
C LEU A 161 -9.73 -4.93 0.31
N GLN A 162 -10.18 -4.65 1.52
CA GLN A 162 -11.56 -4.22 1.73
C GLN A 162 -11.76 -2.80 1.21
N SER A 163 -12.76 -2.59 0.35
CA SER A 163 -13.09 -1.30 -0.26
C SER A 163 -14.26 -0.57 0.40
N ALA A 164 -15.17 -1.31 1.06
CA ALA A 164 -16.22 -0.75 1.90
C ALA A 164 -15.65 -0.36 3.27
N TYR A 165 -15.78 0.91 3.67
CA TYR A 165 -15.26 1.35 4.96
C TYR A 165 -16.19 0.91 6.07
N ASP A 166 -15.69 0.06 6.96
CA ASP A 166 -16.35 -0.34 8.20
C ASP A 166 -15.46 -0.06 9.43
N GLY A 167 -14.29 0.56 9.22
CA GLY A 167 -13.28 0.82 10.26
C GLY A 167 -12.56 -0.42 10.79
N ASN A 168 -12.94 -1.61 10.33
CA ASN A 168 -12.43 -2.87 10.85
C ASN A 168 -11.13 -3.27 10.16
N GLN A 169 -10.45 -4.22 10.80
CA GLN A 169 -9.35 -4.94 10.17
C GLN A 169 -9.90 -6.09 9.32
N ASN A 170 -9.30 -6.27 8.15
CA ASN A 170 -9.55 -7.38 7.25
C ASN A 170 -8.33 -8.30 7.22
N THR A 171 -8.53 -9.60 7.47
CA THR A 171 -7.47 -10.60 7.48
C THR A 171 -7.57 -11.49 6.25
N TYR A 172 -6.49 -11.53 5.46
CA TYR A 172 -6.37 -12.36 4.28
C TYR A 172 -5.25 -13.41 4.45
N PHE A 173 -5.59 -14.69 4.36
CA PHE A 173 -4.63 -15.79 4.51
C PHE A 173 -3.99 -16.15 3.17
N ILE A 174 -2.66 -16.05 3.11
CA ILE A 174 -1.86 -16.37 1.92
C ILE A 174 -1.52 -17.85 1.85
N ARG A 175 -1.29 -18.47 3.01
CA ARG A 175 -1.00 -19.91 3.13
C ARG A 175 -2.15 -20.59 3.84
N SER A 176 -2.38 -21.86 3.48
CA SER A 176 -3.26 -22.72 4.26
C SER A 176 -2.59 -23.00 5.60
N THR A 177 -3.25 -22.66 6.70
CA THR A 177 -2.88 -23.14 8.03
C THR A 177 -3.79 -24.31 8.39
N VAL A 178 -3.40 -25.12 9.37
CA VAL A 178 -4.27 -26.20 9.89
C VAL A 178 -5.62 -25.59 10.28
N GLY A 179 -6.69 -26.00 9.60
CA GLY A 179 -8.06 -25.48 9.80
C GLY A 179 -8.47 -24.27 8.96
N ALA A 180 -7.61 -23.70 8.12
CA ALA A 180 -7.96 -22.61 7.20
C ALA A 180 -7.43 -22.87 5.78
N ALA A 181 -8.33 -22.87 4.79
CA ALA A 181 -7.95 -22.96 3.38
C ALA A 181 -7.22 -21.68 2.93
N SER A 182 -6.13 -21.87 2.17
CA SER A 182 -5.48 -20.78 1.42
C SER A 182 -6.50 -20.15 0.48
N VAL A 183 -6.67 -18.83 0.53
CA VAL A 183 -7.56 -18.11 -0.42
C VAL A 183 -6.80 -17.77 -1.71
N LEU A 184 -5.47 -17.84 -1.68
CA LEU A 184 -4.63 -17.51 -2.83
C LEU A 184 -4.45 -18.72 -3.76
N ASP A 185 -4.68 -18.49 -5.06
CA ASP A 185 -4.36 -19.43 -6.14
C ASP A 185 -2.89 -19.87 -6.10
N ALA A 186 -2.64 -21.15 -6.36
CA ALA A 186 -1.31 -21.74 -6.24
C ALA A 186 -0.30 -21.18 -7.24
N SER A 187 -0.74 -20.87 -8.47
CA SER A 187 0.12 -20.30 -9.52
C SER A 187 0.49 -18.86 -9.17
N LEU A 188 -0.49 -18.04 -8.79
CA LEU A 188 -0.25 -16.67 -8.36
C LEU A 188 0.68 -16.62 -7.14
N ARG A 189 0.46 -17.52 -6.17
CA ARG A 189 1.32 -17.65 -4.98
C ARG A 189 2.76 -17.99 -5.37
N ALA A 190 2.97 -18.93 -6.30
CA ALA A 190 4.31 -19.30 -6.74
C ALA A 190 5.04 -18.11 -7.40
N LYS A 191 4.35 -17.36 -8.27
CA LYS A 191 4.90 -16.15 -8.91
C LYS A 191 5.33 -15.08 -7.91
N VAL A 192 4.49 -14.80 -6.91
CA VAL A 192 4.81 -13.81 -5.87
C VAL A 192 5.91 -14.31 -4.94
N ALA A 193 5.88 -15.59 -4.55
CA ALA A 193 6.89 -16.21 -3.69
C ALA A 193 8.28 -16.18 -4.32
N GLU A 194 8.39 -16.34 -5.64
CA GLU A 194 9.65 -16.17 -6.35
C GLU A 194 10.21 -14.76 -6.11
N LYS A 195 9.38 -13.72 -6.12
CA LYS A 195 9.85 -12.33 -6.02
C LYS A 195 10.20 -11.88 -4.59
N LEU A 196 9.97 -12.71 -3.57
CA LEU A 196 10.15 -12.35 -2.16
C LEU A 196 11.28 -13.16 -1.50
N PRO A 197 11.87 -12.68 -0.39
CA PRO A 197 12.77 -13.49 0.41
C PRO A 197 12.03 -14.61 1.15
N GLU A 198 10.80 -14.34 1.60
CA GLU A 198 9.88 -15.32 2.14
C GLU A 198 8.43 -14.88 1.89
N MET A 199 7.47 -15.81 1.96
CA MET A 199 6.05 -15.48 1.78
C MET A 199 5.39 -15.30 3.16
N PRO A 200 4.72 -14.15 3.42
CA PRO A 200 3.97 -14.00 4.66
C PRO A 200 2.84 -15.02 4.76
N THR A 201 2.45 -15.36 5.99
CA THR A 201 1.37 -16.34 6.24
C THR A 201 -0.01 -15.72 6.03
N ARG A 202 -0.16 -14.45 6.42
CA ARG A 202 -1.37 -13.64 6.27
C ARG A 202 -1.00 -12.17 6.10
N ILE A 203 -1.95 -11.40 5.57
CA ILE A 203 -1.92 -9.94 5.52
C ILE A 203 -3.16 -9.45 6.26
N VAL A 204 -2.97 -8.52 7.19
CA VAL A 204 -4.07 -7.82 7.85
C VAL A 204 -4.08 -6.38 7.37
N THR A 205 -5.22 -5.87 6.93
CA THR A 205 -5.34 -4.48 6.45
C THR A 205 -6.40 -3.71 7.21
N ARG A 206 -6.23 -2.40 7.35
CA ARG A 206 -7.28 -1.47 7.80
C ARG A 206 -7.39 -0.34 6.78
N LEU A 207 -8.59 -0.16 6.22
CA LEU A 207 -8.85 0.88 5.22
C LEU A 207 -8.98 2.25 5.89
N HIS A 208 -8.44 3.27 5.21
CA HIS A 208 -8.66 4.69 5.44
C HIS A 208 -9.16 5.31 4.13
N LYS A 209 -10.20 6.13 4.24
CA LYS A 209 -10.79 6.88 3.12
C LYS A 209 -10.61 8.38 3.33
N PRO A 210 -10.77 9.21 2.30
CA PRO A 210 -11.02 10.63 2.49
C PRO A 210 -12.23 10.83 3.41
N SER A 211 -12.20 11.92 4.17
CA SER A 211 -13.29 12.39 5.04
C SER A 211 -14.50 12.90 4.26
N TYR A 212 -14.32 13.23 2.98
CA TYR A 212 -15.36 13.70 2.08
C TYR A 212 -16.22 12.55 1.52
N VAL A 213 -17.52 12.80 1.39
CA VAL A 213 -18.49 11.80 0.92
C VAL A 213 -18.51 11.75 -0.60
N ASP A 214 -18.19 10.56 -1.13
CA ASP A 214 -18.44 10.07 -2.49
C ASP A 214 -18.24 11.05 -3.68
N PRO A 215 -17.03 11.59 -3.85
CA PRO A 215 -16.76 12.61 -4.86
C PRO A 215 -16.72 12.07 -6.28
N PRO A 216 -17.15 12.82 -7.31
CA PRO A 216 -17.54 12.23 -8.59
C PRO A 216 -16.41 11.58 -9.39
N ASN A 217 -15.17 12.06 -9.29
CA ASN A 217 -14.15 11.80 -10.30
C ASN A 217 -13.10 10.76 -9.89
N TRP A 218 -12.61 10.85 -8.65
CA TRP A 218 -11.44 10.12 -8.19
C TRP A 218 -11.75 9.21 -7.01
N GLY A 219 -11.05 8.09 -6.92
CA GLY A 219 -10.92 7.36 -5.68
C GLY A 219 -9.50 7.49 -5.15
N VAL A 220 -9.40 7.57 -3.81
CA VAL A 220 -8.16 7.48 -3.06
C VAL A 220 -8.44 6.57 -1.88
N LEU A 221 -7.67 5.51 -1.75
CA LEU A 221 -7.77 4.57 -0.65
C LEU A 221 -6.38 4.31 -0.09
N ALA A 222 -6.23 4.36 1.23
CA ALA A 222 -5.00 3.98 1.90
C ALA A 222 -5.29 2.85 2.89
N TRP A 223 -4.48 1.80 2.90
CA TRP A 223 -4.59 0.71 3.85
C TRP A 223 -3.37 0.68 4.74
N SER A 224 -3.58 0.68 6.06
CA SER A 224 -2.54 0.25 6.99
C SER A 224 -2.38 -1.26 6.89
N VAL A 225 -1.14 -1.72 6.76
CA VAL A 225 -0.78 -3.14 6.61
C VAL A 225 -0.16 -3.66 7.91
N PHE A 226 -0.68 -4.77 8.38
CA PHE A 226 -0.28 -5.50 9.58
C PHE A 226 -0.02 -6.98 9.26
N VAL A 227 0.52 -7.73 10.23
CA VAL A 227 0.71 -9.19 10.18
C VAL A 227 0.08 -9.86 11.37
#